data_AF-A0A538BR48-F1
#
_entry.id   AF-A0A538BR48-F1
#
_cell.length_a   1.000
_cell.length_b   1.000
_cell.length_c   1.000
_cell.angle_alpha   90.00
_cell.angle_beta   90.00
_cell.angle_gamma   90.00
#
_symmetry.space_group_name_H-M   'P 1'
#
loop_
_entity.id
_entity.type
_entity.pdbx_description
1 polymer ?
#
loop_
_entity_poly.entity_id
_entity_poly.type
_entity_poly.pdbx_seq_one_letter_code
_entity_poly.pdbx_strand_id
1 'polypeptide(L)'
;MALLEQWRDIEAQLPERWASAQLTLSIEDEGDSDRAAFLLGPANPGRRGKQIRFRAGRAGSGPSPHLVGRLLARLDAERIDGKLELVGVEELPEVPAPLRPSLAGAWDDEVARLPPDWSDLYSR
;
A
#
# COMPACT_ATOMS: atom_id res chain seq x y z
N MET A 1 21.12 13.98 3.43
CA MET A 1 20.48 13.40 2.23
C MET A 1 19.00 13.61 2.37
N ALA A 2 18.30 14.06 1.33
CA ALA A 2 16.87 14.35 1.43
C ALA A 2 16.08 13.07 1.76
N LEU A 3 15.00 13.17 2.54
CA LEU A 3 14.16 12.05 2.91
C LEU A 3 13.50 11.40 1.69
N LEU A 4 13.13 12.21 0.68
CA LEU A 4 12.63 11.69 -0.58
C LEU A 4 13.66 10.81 -1.31
N GLU A 5 14.94 11.20 -1.29
CA GLU A 5 16.01 10.41 -1.90
C GLU A 5 16.23 9.11 -1.13
N GLN A 6 16.29 9.17 0.20
CA GLN A 6 16.34 7.99 1.07
C GLN A 6 15.20 7.01 0.76
N TRP A 7 13.99 7.52 0.55
CA TRP A 7 12.85 6.68 0.17
C TRP A 7 12.99 6.05 -1.21
N ARG A 8 13.45 6.80 -2.21
CA ARG A 8 13.66 6.26 -3.56
C ARG A 8 14.70 5.14 -3.57
N ASP A 9 15.79 5.31 -2.81
CA ASP A 9 16.82 4.31 -2.67
C ASP A 9 16.29 3.04 -2.00
N ILE A 10 15.51 3.19 -0.92
CA ILE A 10 14.84 2.06 -0.26
C ILE A 10 13.87 1.39 -1.23
N GLU A 11 13.00 2.15 -1.90
CA GLU A 11 11.98 1.62 -2.80
C GLU A 11 12.59 0.84 -3.98
N ALA A 12 13.72 1.31 -4.52
CA ALA A 12 14.45 0.64 -5.59
C ALA A 12 15.07 -0.72 -5.17
N GLN A 13 15.29 -0.92 -3.87
CA GLN A 13 15.85 -2.16 -3.31
C GLN A 13 14.77 -3.16 -2.87
N LEU A 14 13.49 -2.78 -2.90
CA LEU A 14 12.40 -3.68 -2.49
C LEU A 14 12.16 -4.80 -3.53
N PRO A 15 11.78 -6.01 -3.09
CA PRO A 15 11.45 -7.13 -3.98
C PRO A 15 10.34 -6.79 -4.97
N GLU A 16 10.38 -7.26 -6.22
CA GLU A 16 9.40 -6.87 -7.25
C GLU A 16 7.93 -7.00 -6.81
N ARG A 17 7.61 -8.06 -6.06
CA ARG A 17 6.26 -8.39 -5.59
C ARG A 17 5.93 -7.90 -4.18
N TRP A 18 6.67 -6.92 -3.65
CA TRP A 18 6.40 -6.40 -2.32
C TRP A 18 4.96 -5.85 -2.18
N ALA A 19 4.27 -6.21 -1.11
CA ALA A 19 2.92 -5.77 -0.76
C ALA A 19 2.97 -4.52 0.12
N SER A 20 3.79 -4.56 1.16
CA SER A 20 3.92 -3.48 2.15
C SER A 20 5.36 -3.34 2.63
N ALA A 21 5.81 -2.11 2.79
CA ALA A 21 7.09 -1.76 3.42
C ALA A 21 6.80 -0.98 4.71
N GLN A 22 7.40 -1.40 5.82
CA GLN A 22 7.31 -0.74 7.12
C GLN A 22 8.54 0.14 7.32
N LEU A 23 8.33 1.41 7.61
CA LEU A 23 9.37 2.43 7.68
C LEU A 23 9.41 3.05 9.08
N THR A 24 10.61 3.38 9.54
CA THR A 24 10.84 4.25 10.70
C THR A 24 11.62 5.48 10.24
N LEU A 25 11.05 6.65 10.50
CA LEU A 25 11.73 7.94 10.39
C LEU A 25 12.22 8.35 11.77
N SER A 26 13.51 8.59 11.90
CA SER A 26 14.11 9.19 13.10
C SER A 26 14.43 10.65 12.81
N ILE A 27 13.77 11.57 13.51
CA ILE A 27 13.98 13.01 13.38
C ILE A 27 15.25 13.40 14.14
N GLU A 28 16.07 14.29 13.57
CA GLU A 28 17.29 14.77 14.23
C GLU A 28 16.96 15.69 15.43
N ASP A 29 16.14 16.71 15.21
CA ASP A 29 15.64 17.62 16.24
C ASP A 29 14.32 17.12 16.86
N GLU A 30 14.22 17.12 18.19
CA GLU A 30 12.98 16.74 18.85
C GLU A 30 11.85 17.74 18.60
N GLY A 31 12.19 19.03 18.46
CA GLY A 31 11.21 20.10 18.23
C GLY A 31 10.39 19.90 16.97
N ASP A 32 10.97 19.25 15.96
CA ASP A 32 10.32 18.99 14.67
C ASP A 32 9.44 17.74 14.68
N SER A 33 9.50 16.92 15.73
CA SER A 33 8.83 15.61 15.77
C SER A 33 7.30 15.72 15.70
N ASP A 34 6.72 16.72 16.35
CA ASP A 34 5.26 16.95 16.31
C ASP A 34 4.84 17.42 14.92
N ARG A 35 5.62 18.32 14.31
CA ARG A 35 5.36 18.83 12.97
C ARG A 35 5.51 17.73 11.93
N ALA A 36 6.53 16.90 12.06
CA ALA A 36 6.78 15.79 11.17
C ALA A 36 5.64 14.77 11.20
N ALA A 37 5.16 14.42 12.39
CA ALA A 37 4.03 13.50 12.54
C ALA A 37 2.73 14.09 11.99
N PHE A 38 2.51 15.40 12.16
CA PHE A 38 1.38 16.10 11.56
C PHE A 38 1.41 16.03 10.02
N LEU A 39 2.56 16.30 9.40
CA LEU A 39 2.72 16.22 7.95
C LEU A 39 2.52 14.81 7.42
N LEU A 40 2.98 13.80 8.16
CA LEU A 40 2.78 12.40 7.84
C LEU A 40 1.36 11.89 8.13
N GLY A 41 0.47 12.71 8.69
CA GLY A 41 -0.90 12.34 9.08
C GLY A 41 -1.66 11.46 8.08
N PRO A 42 -1.65 11.74 6.76
CA PRO A 42 -2.32 10.89 5.76
C PRO A 42 -1.79 9.45 5.66
N ALA A 43 -0.59 9.17 6.17
CA ALA A 43 -0.01 7.83 6.25
C ALA A 43 -0.32 7.10 7.57
N ASN A 44 -1.17 7.68 8.43
CA ASN A 44 -1.51 7.18 9.77
C ASN A 44 -0.28 6.77 10.60
N PRO A 45 0.64 7.71 10.88
CA PRO A 45 1.89 7.40 11.54
C PRO A 45 1.69 7.11 13.03
N GLY A 46 2.45 6.15 13.57
CA GLY A 46 2.65 5.97 15.00
C GLY A 46 3.91 6.71 15.45
N ARG A 47 3.83 7.52 16.51
CA ARG A 47 4.98 8.30 17.03
C ARG A 47 5.38 7.86 18.43
N ARG A 48 6.69 7.79 18.67
CA ARG A 48 7.30 7.63 19.99
C ARG A 48 8.57 8.50 20.09
N GLY A 49 8.46 9.66 20.74
CA GLY A 49 9.53 10.65 20.79
C GLY A 49 9.92 11.10 19.38
N LYS A 50 11.22 10.97 19.05
CA LYS A 50 11.80 11.27 17.72
C LYS A 50 11.53 10.23 16.64
N GLN A 51 10.95 9.08 16.98
CA GLN A 51 10.71 8.01 16.03
C GLN A 51 9.27 8.03 15.54
N ILE A 52 9.10 8.05 14.23
CA ILE A 52 7.81 8.02 13.55
C ILE A 52 7.76 6.78 12.66
N ARG A 53 6.83 5.88 12.92
CA ARG A 53 6.62 4.66 12.15
C ARG A 53 5.41 4.80 11.27
N PHE A 54 5.54 4.37 10.02
CA PHE A 54 4.44 4.34 9.06
C PHE A 54 4.70 3.25 8.02
N ARG A 55 3.74 3.01 7.14
CA ARG A 55 3.87 2.01 6.08
C ARG A 55 3.62 2.60 4.71
N ALA A 56 4.29 2.05 3.71
CA ALA A 56 3.95 2.18 2.30
C ALA A 56 3.35 0.85 1.83
N GLY A 57 2.32 0.88 0.98
CA GLY A 57 1.64 -0.31 0.51
C GLY A 57 1.23 -0.22 -0.96
N ARG A 58 1.29 -1.35 -1.65
CA ARG A 58 0.73 -1.56 -2.98
C ARG A 58 -0.59 -2.31 -2.86
N ALA A 59 -1.44 -2.25 -3.89
CA ALA A 59 -2.67 -3.04 -4.00
C ALA A 59 -3.58 -3.06 -2.74
N GLY A 60 -3.69 -1.94 -2.03
CA GLY A 60 -4.57 -1.81 -0.85
C GLY A 60 -3.92 -2.13 0.50
N SER A 61 -2.66 -2.54 0.54
CA SER A 61 -1.94 -2.82 1.79
C SER A 61 -1.51 -1.57 2.58
N GLY A 62 -1.94 -0.37 2.18
CA GLY A 62 -1.63 0.87 2.91
C GLY A 62 -1.56 2.12 2.01
N PRO A 63 -1.03 3.24 2.55
CA PRO A 63 -0.72 4.44 1.78
C PRO A 63 0.16 4.12 0.56
N SER A 64 -0.19 4.66 -0.61
CA SER A 64 0.57 4.36 -1.83
C SER A 64 2.02 4.86 -1.75
N PRO A 65 2.97 4.20 -2.45
CA PRO A 65 4.38 4.63 -2.49
C PRO A 65 4.52 6.10 -2.93
N HIS A 66 3.70 6.48 -3.91
CA HIS A 66 3.65 7.85 -4.41
C HIS A 66 3.15 8.85 -3.36
N LEU A 67 2.13 8.50 -2.55
CA LEU A 67 1.68 9.33 -1.45
C LEU A 67 2.81 9.51 -0.42
N VAL A 68 3.45 8.41 0.00
CA VAL A 68 4.57 8.45 0.94
C VAL A 68 5.69 9.36 0.42
N GLY A 69 6.10 9.21 -0.83
CA GLY A 69 7.09 10.09 -1.46
C GLY A 69 6.70 11.57 -1.43
N ARG A 70 5.44 11.92 -1.69
CA ARG A 70 4.96 13.31 -1.59
C ARG A 70 5.01 13.85 -0.16
N LEU A 71 4.71 13.03 0.84
CA LEU A 71 4.78 13.46 2.24
C LEU A 71 6.23 13.69 2.69
N LEU A 72 7.16 12.83 2.27
CA LEU A 72 8.59 13.00 2.53
C LEU A 72 9.16 14.23 1.82
N ALA A 73 8.78 14.47 0.57
CA ALA A 73 9.16 15.70 -0.14
C ALA A 73 8.67 16.97 0.58
N ARG A 74 7.53 16.89 1.28
CA ARG A 74 7.01 18.00 2.07
C ARG A 74 7.80 18.23 3.36
N LEU A 75 8.26 17.15 4.01
CA LEU A 75 9.18 17.24 5.14
C LEU A 75 10.50 17.91 4.71
N ASP A 76 11.04 17.48 3.57
CA ASP A 76 12.25 18.08 2.97
C ASP A 76 12.06 19.59 2.68
N ALA A 77 10.90 19.97 2.12
CA ALA A 77 10.59 21.37 1.84
C ALA A 77 10.45 22.23 3.11
N GLU A 78 10.01 21.64 4.22
CA GLU A 78 9.95 22.30 5.53
C GLU A 78 11.29 22.22 6.29
N ARG A 79 12.35 21.66 5.68
CA ARG A 79 13.68 21.49 6.26
C ARG A 79 13.69 20.66 7.55
N ILE A 80 12.80 19.66 7.62
CA ILE A 80 12.78 18.70 8.73
C ILE A 80 13.71 17.55 8.39
N ASP A 81 14.88 17.56 9.02
CA ASP A 81 15.93 16.58 8.77
C ASP A 81 15.72 15.29 9.59
N GLY A 82 16.12 14.17 8.99
CA GLY A 82 15.97 12.86 9.61
C GLY A 82 16.56 11.72 8.80
N LYS A 83 16.50 10.54 9.41
CA LYS A 83 16.95 9.27 8.82
C LYS A 83 15.78 8.31 8.66
N LEU A 84 15.60 7.79 7.44
CA LEU A 84 14.61 6.81 7.09
C LEU A 84 15.23 5.40 7.09
N GLU A 85 14.57 4.46 7.76
CA GLU A 85 15.00 3.07 7.86
C GLU A 85 13.86 2.12 7.53
N LEU A 86 14.17 1.11 6.71
CA LEU A 86 13.26 0.01 6.41
C LEU A 86 13.30 -1.02 7.55
N VAL A 87 12.17 -1.25 8.19
CA VAL A 87 12.03 -2.17 9.34
C VAL A 87 11.57 -3.56 8.90
N GLY A 88 10.78 -3.62 7.82
CA GLY A 88 10.26 -4.89 7.33
C GLY A 88 9.56 -4.75 5.99
N VAL A 89 9.48 -5.85 5.27
CA VAL A 89 8.78 -5.97 3.99
C VAL A 89 7.87 -7.17 4.06
N GLU A 90 6.63 -6.99 3.62
CA GLU A 90 5.67 -8.04 3.37
C GLU A 90 5.56 -8.22 1.86
N GLU A 91 5.71 -9.44 1.37
CA GLU A 91 5.63 -9.78 -0.04
C GLU A 91 4.26 -10.38 -0.37
N LEU A 92 3.73 -10.06 -1.56
CA LEU A 92 2.51 -10.71 -2.04
C LEU A 92 2.82 -12.18 -2.33
N PRO A 93 2.08 -13.13 -1.72
CA PRO A 93 2.27 -14.54 -2.04
C PRO A 93 2.08 -14.76 -3.55
N GLU A 94 2.87 -15.66 -4.11
CA GLU A 94 2.65 -16.16 -5.46
C GLU A 94 1.40 -17.02 -5.48
N VAL A 95 0.24 -16.38 -5.66
CA VAL A 95 -1.01 -17.09 -5.89
C VAL A 95 -1.06 -17.42 -7.39
N PRO A 96 -0.90 -18.70 -7.80
CA PRO A 96 -1.18 -19.07 -9.18
C PRO A 96 -2.63 -18.67 -9.48
N ALA A 97 -2.84 -17.96 -10.58
CA ALA A 97 -4.18 -17.55 -10.99
C ALA A 97 -5.03 -18.84 -11.10
N PRO A 98 -6.10 -18.98 -10.31
CA PRO A 98 -6.98 -20.13 -10.48
C PRO A 98 -7.53 -20.08 -11.90
N LEU A 99 -7.50 -21.21 -12.61
CA LEU A 99 -8.24 -21.43 -13.86
C LEU A 99 -9.74 -21.33 -13.52
N ARG A 100 -10.24 -20.10 -13.40
CA ARG A 100 -11.68 -19.88 -13.29
C ARG A 100 -12.26 -20.10 -14.68
N PRO A 101 -13.32 -20.91 -14.83
CA PRO A 101 -14.07 -20.93 -16.08
C PRO A 101 -14.50 -19.50 -16.40
N SER A 102 -14.54 -19.17 -17.69
CA SER A 102 -15.04 -17.86 -18.11
C SER A 102 -16.46 -17.68 -17.58
N LEU A 103 -16.85 -16.44 -17.30
CA LEU A 103 -18.22 -16.14 -16.87
C LEU A 103 -19.24 -16.72 -17.86
N ALA A 104 -18.94 -16.65 -19.16
CA ALA A 104 -19.74 -17.24 -20.22
C ALA A 104 -19.83 -18.77 -20.08
N GLY A 105 -18.72 -19.47 -19.91
CA GLY A 105 -18.73 -20.93 -19.76
C GLY A 105 -19.46 -21.40 -18.50
N ALA A 106 -19.24 -20.72 -17.36
CA ALA A 106 -19.96 -21.01 -16.13
C ALA A 106 -21.47 -20.73 -16.27
N TRP A 107 -21.84 -19.68 -17.00
CA TRP A 107 -23.23 -19.35 -17.31
C TRP A 107 -23.88 -20.39 -18.21
N ASP A 108 -23.20 -20.80 -19.28
CA ASP A 108 -23.69 -21.82 -20.21
C ASP A 108 -23.91 -23.17 -19.50
N ASP A 109 -22.99 -23.55 -18.60
CA ASP A 109 -23.11 -24.77 -17.79
C ASP A 109 -24.31 -24.72 -16.82
N GLU A 110 -24.63 -23.56 -16.26
CA GLU A 110 -25.80 -23.39 -15.40
C GLU A 110 -27.10 -23.36 -16.20
N VAL A 111 -27.13 -22.64 -17.34
CA VAL A 111 -28.30 -22.60 -18.23
C VAL A 111 -28.60 -24.00 -18.79
N ALA A 112 -27.58 -24.79 -19.12
CA ALA A 112 -27.75 -26.16 -19.59
C ALA A 112 -28.35 -27.11 -18.53
N ARG A 113 -28.29 -26.75 -17.25
CA ARG A 113 -28.88 -27.52 -16.14
C ARG A 113 -30.32 -27.12 -15.83
N LEU A 114 -30.83 -26.06 -16.45
CA LEU A 114 -32.22 -25.62 -16.23
C LEU A 114 -33.21 -26.56 -16.95
N PRO A 115 -34.39 -26.81 -16.34
CA PRO A 115 -35.49 -27.52 -16.99
C PRO A 115 -35.95 -26.79 -18.28
N PRO A 116 -36.42 -27.50 -19.33
CA PRO A 116 -36.77 -26.89 -20.62
C PRO A 116 -37.82 -25.76 -20.58
N ASP A 117 -38.63 -25.70 -19.54
CA ASP A 117 -39.73 -24.74 -19.29
C ASP A 117 -39.34 -23.58 -18.37
N TRP A 118 -38.05 -23.42 -18.05
CA TRP A 118 -37.56 -22.40 -17.13
C TRP A 118 -37.96 -20.97 -17.51
N SER A 119 -38.08 -20.67 -18.81
CA SER A 119 -38.44 -19.34 -19.32
C SER A 119 -39.92 -18.99 -19.09
N ASP A 120 -40.77 -19.99 -18.92
CA ASP A 120 -42.23 -19.83 -18.86
C ASP A 120 -42.69 -19.32 -17.47
N LEU A 121 -41.79 -19.35 -16.48
CA LEU A 121 -42.04 -18.82 -15.13
C LEU A 121 -42.01 -17.29 -15.04
N TYR A 122 -41.45 -16.60 -16.03
CA TYR A 122 -41.31 -15.13 -16.04
C TYR A 122 -42.32 -14.41 -16.95
N SER A 123 -43.14 -15.13 -17.71
CA SER A 123 -44.08 -14.56 -18.69
C SER A 123 -45.52 -14.45 -18.19
N ARG A 124 -45.75 -14.08 -16.93
CA ARG A 124 -47.10 -13.91 -16.37
C ARG A 124 -47.37 -12.51 -15.82
#